data_AF-G5LXD3-F1
#
_entry.id   AF-G5LXD3-F1
#
_cell.length_a   1.000
_cell.length_b   1.000
_cell.length_c   1.000
_cell.angle_alpha   90.00
_cell.angle_beta   90.00
_cell.angle_gamma   90.00
#
_symmetry.space_group_name_H-M   'P 1'
#
loop_
_entity.id
_entity.type
_entity.pdbx_description
1 polymer ?
#
loop_
_entity_poly.entity_id
_entity_poly.type
_entity_poly.pdbx_seq_one_letter_code
_entity_poly.pdbx_strand_id
1 'polypeptide(L)'
;ARAWEQRREAKEALWARLFTPAAKFAICKQGIPFVAEAMEVLGGMGYCEESELPRLYREMPVNSIWEGSGNIMCLDVLRVLTKQHGTYDVLSEAFAEVKGQDRHYDRAVRGTSATAT
;
A
#
# COMPACT_ATOMS: atom_id res chain seq x y z
N ALA A 1 2.62 -13.11 2.05
CA ALA A 1 2.78 -13.72 0.71
C ALA A 1 1.64 -14.66 0.32
N ARG A 2 0.86 -15.22 1.27
CA ARG A 2 -0.28 -16.15 1.05
C ARG A 2 -1.14 -15.86 -0.20
N ALA A 3 -1.60 -14.62 -0.38
CA ALA A 3 -2.46 -14.26 -1.51
C ALA A 3 -1.84 -14.50 -2.89
N TRP A 4 -0.52 -14.43 -3.04
CA TRP A 4 0.17 -14.72 -4.30
C TRP A 4 0.48 -16.21 -4.49
N GLU A 5 0.69 -16.93 -3.39
CA GLU A 5 0.95 -18.37 -3.36
C GLU A 5 -0.33 -19.17 -3.63
N GLN A 6 -1.48 -18.70 -3.12
CA GLN A 6 -2.77 -19.38 -3.19
C GLN A 6 -3.73 -18.76 -4.21
N ARG A 7 -3.23 -18.10 -5.28
CA ARG A 7 -4.05 -17.42 -6.31
C ARG A 7 -5.08 -18.29 -7.04
N ARG A 8 -5.07 -19.61 -6.85
CA ARG A 8 -6.12 -20.51 -7.35
C ARG A 8 -7.42 -20.39 -6.55
N GLU A 9 -7.34 -19.93 -5.30
CA GLU A 9 -8.49 -19.61 -4.47
C GLU A 9 -9.01 -18.21 -4.83
N ALA A 10 -10.32 -18.10 -5.11
CA ALA A 10 -10.92 -16.87 -5.61
C ALA A 10 -10.72 -15.67 -4.64
N LYS A 11 -10.82 -15.91 -3.33
CA LYS A 11 -10.57 -14.91 -2.28
C LYS A 11 -9.13 -14.39 -2.35
N GLU A 12 -8.15 -15.28 -2.39
CA GLU A 12 -6.73 -14.93 -2.42
C GLU A 12 -6.34 -14.21 -3.73
N ALA A 13 -6.92 -14.61 -4.86
CA ALA A 13 -6.77 -13.90 -6.13
C ALA A 13 -7.28 -12.46 -6.04
N LEU A 14 -8.44 -12.24 -5.40
CA LEU A 14 -9.02 -10.91 -5.23
C LEU A 14 -8.22 -10.04 -4.27
N TRP A 15 -7.72 -10.63 -3.17
CA TRP A 15 -6.77 -9.99 -2.25
C TRP A 15 -5.53 -9.49 -2.97
N ALA A 16 -4.88 -10.35 -3.76
CA ALA A 16 -3.73 -9.95 -4.56
C ALA A 16 -4.10 -8.84 -5.55
N ARG A 17 -5.24 -8.96 -6.24
CA ARG A 17 -5.68 -7.97 -7.24
C ARG A 17 -5.93 -6.58 -6.66
N LEU A 18 -6.48 -6.49 -5.46
CA LEU A 18 -6.77 -5.24 -4.76
C LEU A 18 -5.51 -4.64 -4.11
N PHE A 19 -4.76 -5.45 -3.37
CA PHE A 19 -3.68 -4.93 -2.52
C PHE A 19 -2.34 -4.78 -3.23
N THR A 20 -2.11 -5.39 -4.40
CA THR A 20 -0.90 -5.12 -5.19
C THR A 20 -0.74 -3.63 -5.52
N PRO A 21 -1.72 -2.97 -6.20
CA PRO A 21 -1.59 -1.55 -6.52
C PRO A 21 -1.63 -0.67 -5.26
N ALA A 22 -2.43 -1.02 -4.24
CA ALA A 22 -2.49 -0.28 -2.99
C ALA A 22 -1.13 -0.28 -2.25
N ALA A 23 -0.48 -1.44 -2.18
CA ALA A 23 0.84 -1.58 -1.56
C ALA A 23 1.91 -0.83 -2.34
N LYS A 24 1.93 -0.94 -3.68
CA LYS A 24 2.87 -0.17 -4.52
C LYS A 24 2.71 1.33 -4.28
N PHE A 25 1.47 1.83 -4.31
CA PHE A 25 1.21 3.24 -4.05
C PHE A 25 1.74 3.66 -2.67
N ALA A 26 1.31 2.99 -1.61
CA ALA A 26 1.65 3.38 -0.25
C ALA A 26 3.16 3.28 0.02
N ILE A 27 3.77 2.13 -0.29
CA ILE A 27 5.17 1.86 0.04
C ILE A 27 6.10 2.74 -0.80
N CYS A 28 5.91 2.77 -2.13
CA CYS A 28 6.82 3.52 -2.99
C CYS A 28 6.72 5.03 -2.76
N LYS A 29 5.52 5.54 -2.42
CA LYS A 29 5.34 6.97 -2.11
C LYS A 29 6.01 7.37 -0.79
N GLN A 30 6.03 6.47 0.20
CA GLN A 30 6.69 6.69 1.49
C GLN A 30 8.22 6.52 1.43
N GLY A 31 8.77 5.85 0.41
CA GLY A 31 10.20 5.60 0.31
C GLY A 31 11.06 6.86 0.35
N ILE A 32 10.67 7.92 -0.36
CA ILE A 32 11.43 9.18 -0.42
C ILE A 32 11.56 9.83 0.96
N PRO A 33 10.47 10.19 1.67
CA PRO A 33 10.60 10.81 3.00
C PRO A 33 11.23 9.87 4.03
N PHE A 34 11.00 8.55 3.93
CA PHE A 34 11.62 7.58 4.83
C PHE A 34 13.15 7.57 4.72
N VAL A 35 13.68 7.54 3.49
CA VAL A 35 15.14 7.57 3.27
C VAL A 35 15.72 8.95 3.57
N ALA A 36 14.97 10.03 3.34
CA ALA A 36 15.39 11.38 3.74
C ALA A 36 15.59 11.49 5.26
N GLU A 37 14.64 10.97 6.05
CA GLU A 37 14.76 10.96 7.51
C GLU A 37 15.97 10.13 7.97
N ALA A 38 16.17 8.96 7.37
CA ALA A 38 17.36 8.14 7.65
C ALA A 38 18.67 8.88 7.31
N MET A 39 18.67 9.67 6.23
CA MET A 39 19.80 10.52 5.84
C MET A 39 20.07 11.60 6.89
N GLU A 40 19.02 12.24 7.38
CA GLU A 40 19.11 13.28 8.41
C GLU A 40 19.62 12.72 9.76
N VAL A 41 19.23 11.50 10.14
CA VAL A 41 19.74 10.81 11.35
C VAL A 41 21.27 10.67 11.34
N LEU A 42 21.89 10.44 10.17
CA LEU A 42 23.34 10.37 10.02
C LEU A 42 24.00 11.76 9.92
N GLY A 43 23.21 12.83 9.78
CA GLY A 43 23.68 14.20 9.62
C GLY A 43 24.51 14.39 8.35
N GLY A 44 25.56 15.22 8.43
CA GLY A 44 26.40 15.56 7.29
C GLY A 44 27.01 14.34 6.57
N MET A 45 27.39 13.29 7.32
CA MET A 45 27.89 12.05 6.71
C MET A 45 26.84 11.33 5.88
N GLY A 46 25.55 11.42 6.27
CA GLY A 46 24.44 10.86 5.50
C GLY A 46 24.28 11.49 4.12
N TYR A 47 24.67 12.76 3.98
CA TYR A 47 24.57 13.53 2.74
C TYR A 47 25.75 13.31 1.78
N CYS A 48 26.89 12.85 2.27
CA CYS A 48 28.08 12.55 1.50
C CYS A 48 27.89 11.27 0.65
N GLU A 49 28.29 11.29 -0.63
CA GLU A 49 28.11 10.17 -1.58
C GLU A 49 28.95 8.92 -1.22
N GLU A 50 29.86 9.02 -0.25
CA GLU A 50 30.56 7.90 0.39
C GLU A 50 29.62 7.06 1.28
N SER A 51 28.53 7.65 1.77
CA SER A 51 27.42 6.93 2.39
C SER A 51 26.53 6.30 1.33
N GLU A 52 25.80 5.23 1.68
CA GLU A 52 24.83 4.62 0.76
C GLU A 52 23.54 5.45 0.59
N LEU A 53 23.26 6.34 1.55
CA LEU A 53 21.97 7.02 1.62
C LEU A 53 21.68 7.98 0.45
N PRO A 54 22.64 8.75 -0.10
CA PRO A 54 22.37 9.59 -1.27
C PRO A 54 21.96 8.77 -2.49
N ARG A 55 22.63 7.63 -2.72
CA ARG A 55 22.24 6.69 -3.79
C ARG A 55 20.83 6.14 -3.55
N LEU A 56 20.52 5.66 -2.34
CA LEU A 56 19.18 5.17 -2.01
C LEU A 56 18.11 6.24 -2.18
N TYR A 57 18.36 7.47 -1.70
CA TYR A 57 17.43 8.59 -1.80
C TYR A 57 17.12 8.95 -3.25
N ARG A 58 18.15 9.00 -4.10
CA ARG A 58 18.01 9.24 -5.55
C ARG A 58 17.29 8.09 -6.27
N GLU A 59 17.37 6.87 -5.75
CA GLU A 59 16.68 5.69 -6.30
C GLU A 59 15.18 5.67 -5.96
N MET A 60 14.77 6.11 -4.77
CA MET A 60 13.38 5.97 -4.28
C MET A 60 12.29 6.43 -5.27
N PRO A 61 12.43 7.57 -5.98
CA PRO A 61 11.41 8.03 -6.93
C PRO A 61 11.11 7.04 -8.06
N VAL A 62 12.08 6.23 -8.52
CA VAL A 62 11.88 5.34 -9.68
C VAL A 62 10.79 4.31 -9.41
N ASN A 63 10.74 3.77 -8.20
CA ASN A 63 9.74 2.80 -7.78
C ASN A 63 8.32 3.38 -7.80
N SER A 64 8.17 4.68 -7.51
CA SER A 64 6.88 5.39 -7.53
C SER A 64 6.44 5.84 -8.93
N ILE A 65 7.34 5.83 -9.92
CA ILE A 65 7.07 6.24 -11.31
C ILE A 65 6.83 5.01 -12.20
N TRP A 66 7.63 3.96 -12.02
CA TRP A 66 7.69 2.80 -12.91
C TRP A 66 6.41 1.94 -12.89
N GLU A 67 6.05 1.37 -14.05
CA GLU A 67 4.81 0.60 -14.30
C GLU A 67 3.53 1.26 -13.74
N GLY A 68 3.41 2.56 -13.95
CA GLY A 68 2.26 3.36 -13.52
C GLY A 68 2.57 4.15 -12.25
N SER A 69 2.44 5.47 -12.38
CA SER A 69 2.62 6.39 -11.27
C SER A 69 1.49 6.23 -10.23
N GLY A 70 1.66 6.86 -9.06
CA GLY A 70 0.74 6.68 -7.94
C GLY A 70 -0.74 6.87 -8.26
N ASN A 71 -1.09 7.84 -9.13
CA ASN A 71 -2.48 8.05 -9.54
C ASN A 71 -3.06 6.85 -10.32
N ILE A 72 -2.24 6.20 -11.16
CA ILE A 72 -2.66 5.00 -11.90
C ILE A 72 -2.94 3.85 -10.93
N MET A 73 -2.10 3.68 -9.90
CA MET A 73 -2.33 2.68 -8.85
C MET A 73 -3.63 2.94 -8.07
N CYS A 74 -3.90 4.20 -7.70
CA CYS A 74 -5.16 4.57 -7.04
C CYS A 74 -6.37 4.30 -7.93
N LEU A 75 -6.31 4.64 -9.22
CA LEU A 75 -7.38 4.37 -10.17
C LEU A 75 -7.61 2.86 -10.36
N ASP A 76 -6.56 2.05 -10.29
CA ASP A 76 -6.68 0.60 -10.38
C ASP A 76 -7.34 0.01 -9.12
N VAL A 77 -7.00 0.51 -7.92
CA VAL A 77 -7.71 0.17 -6.67
C VAL A 77 -9.21 0.50 -6.78
N LEU A 78 -9.55 1.72 -7.21
CA LEU A 78 -10.95 2.12 -7.38
C LEU A 78 -11.66 1.25 -8.42
N ARG A 79 -10.98 0.88 -9.52
CA ARG A 79 -11.53 -0.02 -10.53
C ARG A 79 -11.83 -1.40 -9.96
N VAL A 80 -10.95 -1.96 -9.12
CA VAL A 80 -11.19 -3.25 -8.46
C VAL A 80 -12.41 -3.16 -7.56
N LEU A 81 -12.48 -2.15 -6.68
CA LEU A 81 -13.62 -1.93 -5.79
C LEU A 81 -14.96 -1.74 -6.54
N THR A 82 -14.92 -1.15 -7.74
CA THR A 82 -16.15 -0.84 -8.51
C THR A 82 -16.59 -1.99 -9.43
N LYS A 83 -15.65 -2.77 -9.97
CA LYS A 83 -15.92 -3.72 -11.07
C LYS A 83 -15.74 -5.18 -10.69
N GLN A 84 -15.01 -5.49 -9.63
CA GLN A 84 -14.80 -6.89 -9.21
C GLN A 84 -15.85 -7.30 -8.18
N HIS A 85 -16.65 -8.30 -8.53
CA HIS A 85 -17.67 -8.88 -7.65
C HIS A 85 -17.02 -9.54 -6.42
N GLY A 86 -17.68 -9.45 -5.25
CA GLY A 86 -17.20 -10.05 -4.00
C GLY A 86 -16.11 -9.26 -3.27
N THR A 87 -15.63 -8.14 -3.81
CA THR A 87 -14.55 -7.36 -3.16
C THR A 87 -14.98 -6.81 -1.79
N TYR A 88 -16.19 -6.27 -1.68
CA TYR A 88 -16.71 -5.76 -0.42
C TYR A 88 -16.98 -6.88 0.61
N ASP A 89 -17.41 -8.06 0.15
CA ASP A 89 -17.66 -9.20 1.02
C ASP A 89 -16.35 -9.69 1.65
N VAL A 90 -15.30 -9.85 0.83
CA VAL A 90 -13.97 -10.25 1.28
C VAL A 90 -13.36 -9.26 2.27
N LEU A 91 -13.54 -7.95 2.03
CA LEU A 91 -13.10 -6.91 2.97
C LEU A 91 -13.91 -6.96 4.27
N SER A 92 -15.23 -7.12 4.19
CA SER A 92 -16.12 -7.17 5.35
C SER A 92 -15.83 -8.37 6.24
N GLU A 93 -15.59 -9.55 5.66
CA GLU A 93 -15.13 -10.74 6.39
C GLU A 93 -13.85 -10.47 7.17
N ALA A 94 -12.82 -9.93 6.49
CA ALA A 94 -11.52 -9.67 7.11
C ALA A 94 -11.58 -8.60 8.20
N PHE A 95 -12.42 -7.57 8.02
CA PHE A 95 -12.64 -6.56 9.06
C PHE A 95 -13.40 -7.13 10.27
N ALA A 96 -14.35 -8.05 10.04
CA ALA A 96 -15.11 -8.70 11.10
C ALA A 96 -14.25 -9.62 11.97
N GLU A 97 -13.27 -10.33 11.38
CA GLU A 97 -12.35 -11.23 12.09
C GLU A 97 -11.58 -10.54 13.23
N VAL A 98 -11.28 -9.25 13.10
CA VAL A 98 -10.49 -8.48 14.08
C VAL A 98 -11.28 -7.36 14.78
N LYS A 99 -12.60 -7.30 14.57
CA LYS A 99 -13.47 -6.26 15.13
C LYS A 99 -13.41 -6.25 16.66
N GLY A 100 -13.33 -5.06 17.25
CA GLY A 100 -13.31 -4.87 18.71
C GLY A 100 -11.95 -5.09 19.37
N GLN A 101 -10.93 -5.51 18.62
CA GLN A 101 -9.57 -5.65 19.13
C GLN A 101 -8.88 -4.29 19.31
N ASP A 102 -9.18 -3.31 18.44
CA ASP A 102 -8.65 -1.94 18.54
C ASP A 102 -9.68 -0.89 18.10
N ARG A 103 -9.87 0.15 18.92
CA ARG A 103 -10.86 1.20 18.67
C ARG A 103 -10.50 2.12 17.50
N HIS A 104 -9.21 2.30 17.20
CA HIS A 104 -8.75 3.14 16.11
C HIS A 104 -8.97 2.43 14.77
N TYR A 105 -8.69 1.13 14.73
CA TYR A 105 -9.01 0.25 13.62
C TYR A 105 -10.52 0.24 13.33
N ASP A 106 -11.35 -0.04 14.35
CA ASP A 106 -12.81 -0.06 14.19
C ASP A 106 -13.36 1.29 13.69
N ARG A 107 -12.75 2.41 14.13
CA ARG A 107 -13.09 3.75 13.64
C ARG A 107 -12.72 3.94 12.17
N ALA A 108 -11.53 3.49 11.77
CA ALA A 108 -11.09 3.58 10.38
C ALA A 108 -11.99 2.76 9.44
N VAL A 109 -12.36 1.54 9.84
CA VAL A 109 -13.28 0.68 9.08
C VAL A 109 -14.64 1.35 8.86
N ARG A 110 -15.24 1.97 9.90
CA ARG A 110 -16.51 2.71 9.74
C ARG A 110 -16.42 3.82 8.69
N GLY A 111 -15.26 4.46 8.56
CA GLY A 111 -15.02 5.49 7.54
C GLY A 111 -15.03 4.96 6.10
N THR A 112 -14.82 3.65 5.91
CA THR A 112 -14.84 3.02 4.58
C THR A 112 -16.25 2.66 4.11
N SER A 113 -17.20 2.46 5.03
CA SER A 113 -18.59 2.08 4.71
C SER A 113 -19.46 3.26 4.25
N ALA A 114 -19.04 4.51 4.52
CA ALA A 114 -19.83 5.71 4.24
C ALA A 114 -19.85 6.16 2.77
N THR A 115 -19.03 5.54 1.91
CA THR A 115 -18.86 5.93 0.49
C THR A 115 -19.51 4.97 -0.50
N ALA A 116 -20.29 3.99 -0.02
CA ALA A 116 -20.93 2.96 -0.84
C ALA A 116 -22.43 3.23 -1.12
N THR A 117 -22.92 4.45 -0.91
CA THR A 117 -24.26 4.91 -1.31
C THR A 117 -24.14 5.97 -2.40
#